data_AF-A0A2Z5YG08-F1
#
_entry.id   AF-A0A2Z5YG08-F1
#
_cell.length_a   1.000
_cell.length_b   1.000
_cell.length_c   1.000
_cell.angle_alpha   90.00
_cell.angle_beta   90.00
_cell.angle_gamma   90.00
#
_symmetry.space_group_name_H-M   'P 1'
#
loop_
_entity.id
_entity.type
_entity.pdbx_description
1 polymer ?
#
loop_
_entity_poly.entity_id
_entity_poly.type
_entity_poly.pdbx_seq_one_letter_code
_entity_poly.pdbx_strand_id
1 'polypeptide(L)'
;MSLVLAVMARLDSFVKRWRTALHVTLLALMVAIPGLAISPEAHAAAATATLTVEHTWQTGFIARFAITNASLVPMSDWRLEFDLPAGESISHAWNSTVAQSGTHYVVSPANWNRVIAPGGSATGGFRGVLLGTYSPPTNCMLNRQYRCS
;
A
#
# COMPACT_ATOMS: atom_id res chain seq x y z
N MET A 1 6.46 -78.63 -11.16
CA MET A 1 5.88 -78.06 -9.93
C MET A 1 6.92 -78.01 -8.80
N SER A 2 8.12 -77.47 -9.07
CA SER A 2 9.22 -77.37 -8.09
C SER A 2 9.97 -76.04 -8.14
N LEU A 3 9.62 -75.15 -9.09
CA LEU A 3 10.21 -73.82 -9.17
C LEU A 3 9.55 -72.81 -8.22
N VAL A 4 8.24 -72.95 -7.95
CA VAL A 4 7.49 -72.01 -7.08
C VAL A 4 7.95 -72.12 -5.62
N LEU A 5 8.29 -73.33 -5.15
CA LEU A 5 8.75 -73.57 -3.77
C LEU A 5 10.12 -72.95 -3.46
N ALA A 6 11.02 -72.90 -4.45
CA ALA A 6 12.37 -72.35 -4.29
C ALA A 6 12.39 -70.81 -4.22
N VAL A 7 11.42 -70.15 -4.88
CA VAL A 7 11.26 -68.69 -4.85
C VAL A 7 10.69 -68.25 -3.49
N MET A 8 9.75 -68.99 -2.92
CA MET A 8 9.14 -68.68 -1.62
C MET A 8 10.14 -68.80 -0.45
N ALA A 9 11.05 -69.77 -0.48
CA ALA A 9 12.09 -69.93 0.56
C ALA A 9 13.19 -68.84 0.53
N ARG A 10 13.46 -68.25 -0.64
CA ARG A 10 14.43 -67.14 -0.78
C ARG A 10 13.84 -65.79 -0.37
N LEU A 11 12.53 -65.62 -0.42
CA LEU A 11 11.88 -64.39 0.05
C LEU A 11 11.86 -64.30 1.58
N ASP A 12 11.61 -65.43 2.26
CA ASP A 12 11.50 -65.48 3.72
C ASP A 12 12.84 -65.22 4.44
N SER A 13 13.95 -65.68 3.84
CA SER A 13 15.31 -65.43 4.34
C SER A 13 15.77 -63.97 4.15
N PHE A 14 15.24 -63.27 3.14
CA PHE A 14 15.49 -61.84 2.94
C PHE A 14 14.72 -60.98 3.96
N VAL A 15 13.46 -61.31 4.24
CA VAL A 15 12.62 -60.57 5.20
C VAL A 15 13.09 -60.78 6.65
N LYS A 16 13.62 -61.95 7.00
CA LYS A 16 14.15 -62.22 8.35
C LYS A 16 15.47 -61.47 8.63
N ARG A 17 16.30 -61.25 7.61
CA ARG A 17 17.56 -60.48 7.71
C ARG A 17 17.33 -58.97 7.79
N TRP A 18 16.15 -58.49 7.38
CA TRP A 18 15.76 -57.08 7.47
C TRP A 18 15.00 -56.71 8.75
N ARG A 19 14.65 -57.67 9.60
CA ARG A 19 13.95 -57.42 10.88
C ARG A 19 14.88 -57.13 12.07
N THR A 20 16.19 -57.30 11.93
CA THR A 20 17.18 -57.14 13.02
C THR A 20 18.15 -55.96 12.83
N ALA A 21 17.83 -55.03 11.93
CA ALA A 21 18.58 -53.77 11.79
C ALA A 21 17.67 -52.53 11.90
N LEU A 22 16.49 -52.69 12.52
CA LEU A 22 15.85 -51.60 13.22
C LEU A 22 16.46 -51.57 14.63
N HIS A 23 16.82 -50.36 15.11
CA HIS A 23 17.37 -50.03 16.44
C HIS A 23 18.90 -50.00 16.58
N VAL A 24 19.58 -49.17 15.77
CA VAL A 24 20.72 -48.37 16.26
C VAL A 24 20.52 -46.91 15.83
N THR A 25 20.79 -46.02 16.75
CA THR A 25 20.34 -44.64 16.92
C THR A 25 21.13 -43.55 16.18
N LEU A 26 20.41 -42.46 15.87
CA LEU A 26 20.77 -41.03 15.99
C LEU A 26 21.57 -40.28 14.89
N LEU A 27 20.96 -39.16 14.45
CA LEU A 27 21.46 -37.96 13.71
C LEU A 27 21.95 -38.17 12.26
N ALA A 28 21.59 -37.37 11.25
CA ALA A 28 21.01 -36.03 11.22
C ALA A 28 20.15 -35.87 9.95
N LEU A 29 18.87 -35.58 10.11
CA LEU A 29 18.05 -35.04 9.03
C LEU A 29 18.18 -33.51 9.07
N MET A 30 19.21 -32.97 8.42
CA MET A 30 19.26 -31.55 8.10
C MET A 30 18.96 -31.41 6.61
N VAL A 31 17.67 -31.49 6.25
CA VAL A 31 17.22 -30.89 4.99
C VAL A 31 17.46 -29.39 5.18
N ALA A 32 18.49 -28.87 4.52
CA ALA A 32 18.71 -27.44 4.42
C ALA A 32 17.49 -26.85 3.71
N ILE A 33 16.56 -26.29 4.48
CA ILE A 33 15.52 -25.43 3.95
C ILE A 33 16.29 -24.18 3.47
N PRO A 34 16.42 -23.92 2.16
CA PRO A 34 17.02 -22.68 1.71
C PRO A 34 16.18 -21.56 2.33
N GLY A 35 16.85 -20.67 3.06
CA GLY A 35 16.19 -19.57 3.75
C GLY A 35 15.26 -18.86 2.78
N LEU A 36 13.97 -18.85 3.09
CA LEU A 36 13.07 -17.84 2.56
C LEU A 36 13.67 -16.52 3.02
N ALA A 37 14.40 -15.87 2.13
CA ALA A 37 14.78 -14.48 2.29
C ALA A 37 13.47 -13.71 2.36
N ILE A 38 13.02 -13.44 3.58
CA ILE A 38 12.08 -12.38 3.88
C ILE A 38 12.86 -11.12 3.51
N SER A 39 12.79 -10.71 2.24
CA SER A 39 13.23 -9.38 1.85
C SER A 39 12.45 -8.44 2.75
N PRO A 40 13.12 -7.60 3.57
CA PRO A 40 12.39 -6.56 4.27
C PRO A 40 11.59 -5.84 3.19
N GLU A 41 10.27 -5.80 3.37
CA GLU A 41 9.43 -4.85 2.68
C GLU A 41 9.96 -3.50 3.13
N ALA A 42 10.95 -2.98 2.40
CA ALA A 42 11.29 -1.59 2.46
C ALA A 42 10.01 -0.90 2.02
N HIS A 43 9.16 -0.59 3.00
CA HIS A 43 8.09 0.36 2.85
C HIS A 43 8.82 1.60 2.37
N ALA A 44 8.85 1.79 1.04
CA ALA A 44 9.40 2.98 0.43
C ALA A 44 8.76 4.12 1.21
N ALA A 45 9.59 4.91 1.90
CA ALA A 45 9.11 5.91 2.84
C ALA A 45 7.95 6.66 2.19
N ALA A 46 6.76 6.47 2.76
CA ALA A 46 5.52 6.67 2.03
C ALA A 46 5.33 8.15 1.74
N ALA A 47 4.81 8.48 0.57
CA ALA A 47 4.31 9.83 0.36
C ALA A 47 3.13 10.08 1.31
N THR A 48 3.10 11.23 1.95
CA THR A 48 2.01 11.62 2.86
C THR A 48 1.30 12.83 2.32
N ALA A 49 0.00 12.95 2.64
CA ALA A 49 -0.79 14.11 2.31
C ALA A 49 -1.66 14.52 3.50
N THR A 50 -1.82 15.82 3.71
CA THR A 50 -2.81 16.40 4.61
C THR A 50 -3.78 17.26 3.81
N LEU A 51 -5.03 17.30 4.27
CA LEU A 51 -6.04 18.23 3.77
C LEU A 51 -6.77 18.81 4.98
N THR A 52 -6.52 20.09 5.28
CA THR A 52 -6.98 20.74 6.50
C THR A 52 -7.77 21.99 6.15
N VAL A 53 -8.91 22.19 6.81
CA VAL A 53 -9.67 23.44 6.70
C VAL A 53 -9.22 24.40 7.79
N GLU A 54 -8.66 25.54 7.37
CA GLU A 54 -8.10 26.56 8.25
C GLU A 54 -9.17 27.53 8.75
N HIS A 55 -10.12 27.87 7.87
CA HIS A 55 -11.16 28.86 8.15
C HIS A 55 -12.49 28.41 7.57
N THR A 56 -13.56 28.64 8.33
CA THR A 56 -14.94 28.47 7.88
C THR A 56 -15.74 29.72 8.26
N TRP A 57 -16.68 30.09 7.42
CA TRP A 57 -17.68 31.13 7.68
C TRP A 57 -19.01 30.71 7.06
N GLN A 58 -20.02 31.58 7.16
CA GLN A 58 -21.42 31.26 6.83
C GLN A 58 -21.62 30.77 5.39
N THR A 59 -20.75 31.13 4.45
CA THR A 59 -20.93 30.88 3.02
C THR A 59 -19.72 30.25 2.35
N GLY A 60 -18.69 29.86 3.12
CA GLY A 60 -17.50 29.26 2.54
C GLY A 60 -16.42 28.88 3.55
N PHE A 61 -15.33 28.39 3.00
CA PHE A 61 -14.19 27.90 3.76
C PHE A 61 -12.88 28.03 2.99
N ILE A 62 -11.76 27.95 3.71
CA ILE A 62 -10.41 27.87 3.15
C ILE A 62 -9.79 26.54 3.60
N ALA A 63 -9.37 25.74 2.62
CA ALA A 63 -8.65 24.50 2.84
C ALA A 63 -7.21 24.61 2.33
N ARG A 64 -6.28 23.96 3.02
CA ARG A 64 -4.90 23.77 2.60
C ARG A 64 -4.61 22.29 2.44
N PHE A 65 -3.75 21.98 1.49
CA PHE A 65 -3.12 20.68 1.42
C PHE A 65 -1.60 20.80 1.49
N ALA A 66 -0.98 19.77 2.06
CA ALA A 66 0.45 19.57 2.00
C ALA A 66 0.72 18.12 1.59
N ILE A 67 1.57 17.93 0.59
CA ILE A 67 2.00 16.63 0.09
C ILE A 67 3.49 16.54 0.30
N THR A 68 3.96 15.50 0.99
CA THR A 68 5.39 15.30 1.30
C THR A 68 5.86 13.99 0.69
N ASN A 69 6.98 14.05 -0.02
CA ASN A 69 7.64 12.87 -0.57
C ASN A 69 8.74 12.41 0.40
N ALA A 70 8.44 11.43 1.25
CA ALA A 70 9.46 10.88 2.15
C ALA A 70 10.41 9.89 1.46
N SER A 71 10.13 9.50 0.20
CA SER A 71 10.92 8.50 -0.53
C SER A 71 12.23 9.07 -1.09
N LEU A 72 13.11 8.19 -1.56
CA LEU A 72 14.36 8.55 -2.24
C LEU A 72 14.18 8.83 -3.74
N VAL A 73 12.97 8.69 -4.27
CA VAL A 73 12.66 8.88 -5.70
C VAL A 73 11.79 10.12 -5.88
N PRO A 74 12.07 11.00 -6.86
CA PRO A 74 11.20 12.14 -7.13
C PRO A 74 9.76 11.71 -7.45
N MET A 75 8.78 12.34 -6.81
CA MET A 75 7.37 12.12 -7.09
C MET A 75 6.87 13.15 -8.11
N SER A 76 6.43 12.69 -9.28
CA SER A 76 5.90 13.54 -10.34
C SER A 76 4.39 13.39 -10.47
N ASP A 77 3.73 14.44 -10.95
CA ASP A 77 2.31 14.40 -11.34
C ASP A 77 1.38 13.86 -10.24
N TRP A 78 1.59 14.31 -9.01
CA TRP A 78 0.78 13.93 -7.86
C TRP A 78 -0.70 14.25 -8.07
N ARG A 79 -1.58 13.45 -7.45
CA ARG A 79 -3.03 13.64 -7.51
C ARG A 79 -3.60 13.50 -6.11
N LEU A 80 -4.21 14.58 -5.61
CA LEU A 80 -4.95 14.56 -4.36
C LEU A 80 -6.44 14.48 -4.67
N GLU A 81 -7.08 13.41 -4.21
CA GLU A 81 -8.48 13.08 -4.52
C GLU A 81 -9.28 13.08 -3.23
N PHE A 82 -10.47 13.68 -3.22
CA PHE A 82 -11.37 13.70 -2.07
C PHE A 82 -12.81 13.99 -2.51
N ASP A 83 -13.75 13.77 -1.62
CA ASP A 83 -15.16 14.11 -1.84
C ASP A 83 -15.58 15.26 -0.93
N LEU A 84 -16.27 16.25 -1.51
CA LEU A 84 -16.97 17.27 -0.73
C LEU A 84 -18.44 16.88 -0.53
N PRO A 85 -19.02 17.15 0.64
CA PRO A 85 -20.46 16.96 0.88
C PRO A 85 -21.33 17.74 -0.11
N ALA A 86 -22.57 17.28 -0.30
CA ALA A 86 -23.55 18.04 -1.08
C ALA A 86 -23.78 19.42 -0.45
N GLY A 87 -23.87 20.46 -1.29
CA GLY A 87 -23.97 21.84 -0.84
C GLY A 87 -22.61 22.54 -0.69
N GLU A 88 -21.49 21.83 -0.85
CA GLU A 88 -20.14 22.41 -0.88
C GLU A 88 -19.51 22.30 -2.27
N SER A 89 -18.75 23.32 -2.68
CA SER A 89 -17.97 23.28 -3.92
C SER A 89 -16.73 24.16 -3.88
N ILE A 90 -15.78 23.92 -4.79
CA ILE A 90 -14.55 24.71 -4.90
C ILE A 90 -14.77 25.88 -5.85
N SER A 91 -14.56 27.10 -5.37
CA SER A 91 -14.68 28.34 -6.16
C SER A 91 -13.38 28.83 -6.77
N HIS A 92 -12.25 28.59 -6.08
CA HIS A 92 -10.92 29.01 -6.52
C HIS A 92 -9.87 28.11 -5.88
N ALA A 93 -8.81 27.80 -6.61
CA ALA A 93 -7.66 27.05 -6.12
C ALA A 93 -6.35 27.74 -6.49
N TRP A 94 -5.33 27.57 -5.67
CA TRP A 94 -3.98 28.07 -5.91
C TRP A 94 -2.95 26.95 -5.77
N ASN A 95 -1.79 27.14 -6.41
CA ASN A 95 -0.73 26.14 -6.51
C ASN A 95 -1.19 24.76 -7.03
N SER A 96 -2.31 24.74 -7.74
CA SER A 96 -2.94 23.52 -8.23
C SER A 96 -3.99 23.83 -9.30
N THR A 97 -4.41 22.78 -10.00
CA THR A 97 -5.60 22.75 -10.85
C THR A 97 -6.60 21.76 -10.26
N VAL A 98 -7.89 21.99 -10.46
CA VAL A 98 -8.96 21.18 -9.89
C VAL A 98 -9.89 20.70 -11.00
N ALA A 99 -10.14 19.39 -11.01
CA ALA A 99 -11.22 18.79 -11.79
C ALA A 99 -12.29 18.24 -10.84
N GLN A 100 -13.55 18.29 -11.27
CA GLN A 100 -14.70 17.86 -10.48
C GLN A 100 -15.59 16.92 -11.31
N SER A 101 -16.11 15.88 -10.65
CA SER A 101 -17.20 15.04 -11.16
C SER A 101 -18.19 14.76 -10.03
N GLY A 102 -19.35 15.41 -10.06
CA GLY A 102 -20.30 15.35 -8.95
C GLY A 102 -19.68 15.94 -7.67
N THR A 103 -19.62 15.14 -6.60
CA THR A 103 -18.98 15.51 -5.33
C THR A 103 -17.50 15.17 -5.26
N HIS A 104 -16.96 14.48 -6.27
CA HIS A 104 -15.57 14.03 -6.30
C HIS A 104 -14.65 15.07 -6.93
N TYR A 105 -13.55 15.39 -6.25
CA TYR A 105 -12.56 16.38 -6.67
C TYR A 105 -11.18 15.75 -6.83
N VAL A 106 -10.49 16.15 -7.90
CA VAL A 106 -9.11 15.78 -8.18
C VAL A 106 -8.27 17.04 -8.30
N VAL A 107 -7.36 17.24 -7.35
CA VAL A 107 -6.38 18.32 -7.33
C VAL A 107 -5.08 17.81 -7.94
N SER A 108 -4.58 18.53 -8.94
CA SER A 108 -3.36 18.23 -9.67
C SER A 108 -2.35 19.39 -9.56
N PRO A 109 -1.04 19.15 -9.74
CA PRO A 109 -0.02 20.18 -9.58
C PRO A 109 -0.18 21.36 -10.54
N ALA A 110 0.31 22.51 -10.10
CA ALA A 110 0.74 23.57 -10.99
C ALA A 110 2.11 23.21 -11.61
N ASN A 111 2.51 23.93 -12.66
CA ASN A 111 3.74 23.60 -13.38
C ASN A 111 5.00 23.67 -12.50
N TRP A 112 5.05 24.59 -11.52
CA TRP A 112 6.21 24.78 -10.65
C TRP A 112 6.31 23.79 -9.49
N ASN A 113 5.24 23.05 -9.17
CA ASN A 113 5.24 22.05 -8.09
C ASN A 113 4.85 20.65 -8.58
N ARG A 114 5.02 20.40 -9.89
CA ARG A 114 4.73 19.12 -10.55
C ARG A 114 5.61 17.98 -10.07
N VAL A 115 6.87 18.28 -9.72
CA VAL A 115 7.84 17.30 -9.22
C VAL A 115 8.22 17.66 -7.78
N ILE A 116 8.09 16.68 -6.89
CA ILE A 116 8.49 16.79 -5.48
C ILE A 116 9.74 15.93 -5.29
N ALA A 117 10.88 16.58 -5.05
CA ALA A 117 12.13 15.91 -4.75
C ALA A 117 12.06 15.06 -3.47
N PRO A 118 12.97 14.10 -3.27
CA PRO A 118 13.12 13.40 -2.00
C PRO A 118 13.18 14.34 -0.80
N GLY A 119 12.35 14.10 0.22
CA GLY A 119 12.20 14.93 1.41
C GLY A 119 11.48 16.27 1.18
N GLY A 120 11.08 16.58 -0.05
CA GLY A 120 10.39 17.82 -0.39
C GLY A 120 8.88 17.76 -0.19
N SER A 121 8.24 18.92 -0.34
CA SER A 121 6.78 19.05 -0.27
C SER A 121 6.19 19.96 -1.34
N ALA A 122 4.97 19.67 -1.76
CA ALA A 122 4.11 20.59 -2.50
C ALA A 122 2.96 21.03 -1.59
N THR A 123 2.70 22.33 -1.56
CA THR A 123 1.63 22.92 -0.76
C THR A 123 0.74 23.81 -1.60
N GLY A 124 -0.53 23.86 -1.23
CA GLY A 124 -1.52 24.68 -1.90
C GLY A 124 -2.80 24.73 -1.11
N GLY A 125 -3.87 25.12 -1.77
CA GLY A 125 -5.16 25.20 -1.14
C GLY A 125 -6.25 25.68 -2.08
N PHE A 126 -7.44 25.80 -1.53
CA PHE A 126 -8.60 26.24 -2.26
C PHE A 126 -9.61 26.94 -1.36
N ARG A 127 -10.40 27.81 -1.97
CA ARG A 127 -11.55 28.47 -1.38
C ARG A 127 -12.81 27.71 -1.79
N GLY A 128 -13.49 27.16 -0.80
CA GLY A 128 -14.80 26.56 -0.96
C GLY A 128 -15.93 27.56 -0.76
N VAL A 129 -17.08 27.25 -1.36
CA VAL A 129 -18.39 27.83 -1.04
C VAL A 129 -19.25 26.72 -0.45
N LEU A 130 -20.12 27.08 0.51
CA LEU A 130 -21.00 26.12 1.17
C LEU A 130 -22.39 26.69 1.36
N LEU A 131 -23.40 25.82 1.33
CA LEU A 131 -24.78 26.08 1.70
C LEU A 131 -25.12 25.29 2.97
N GLY A 132 -25.56 25.98 4.02
CA GLY A 132 -25.90 25.35 5.29
C GLY A 132 -24.70 25.17 6.20
N THR A 133 -24.54 23.97 6.78
CA THR A 133 -23.49 23.68 7.75
C THR A 133 -22.29 23.03 7.07
N TYR A 134 -21.10 23.57 7.32
CA TYR A 134 -19.84 22.98 6.85
C TYR A 134 -19.65 21.54 7.35
N SER A 135 -19.15 20.68 6.47
CA SER A 135 -18.75 19.30 6.77
C SER A 135 -17.42 18.99 6.07
N PRO A 136 -16.45 18.32 6.74
CA PRO A 136 -15.11 18.16 6.20
C PRO A 136 -15.06 17.26 4.95
N PRO A 137 -14.04 17.44 4.08
CA PRO A 137 -13.79 16.53 2.97
C PRO A 137 -13.61 15.09 3.45
N THR A 138 -14.12 14.14 2.67
CA THR A 138 -14.02 12.70 2.96
C THR A 138 -13.24 11.96 1.87
N ASN A 139 -12.89 10.70 2.11
CA ASN A 139 -12.18 9.84 1.15
C ASN A 139 -10.87 10.42 0.60
N CYS A 140 -10.18 11.25 1.38
CA CYS A 140 -8.94 11.90 0.94
C CYS A 140 -7.83 10.87 0.68
N MET A 141 -7.31 10.88 -0.55
CA MET A 141 -6.29 9.95 -1.06
C MET A 141 -5.26 10.71 -1.91
N LEU A 142 -3.99 10.40 -1.72
CA LEU A 142 -2.89 10.77 -2.61
C LEU A 142 -2.57 9.61 -3.55
N ASN A 143 -2.59 9.86 -4.86
CA ASN A 143 -2.29 8.91 -5.93
C ASN A 143 -3.11 7.60 -5.84
N ARG A 144 -4.30 7.65 -5.24
CA ARG A 144 -5.14 6.47 -4.91
C ARG A 144 -4.44 5.37 -4.10
N GLN A 145 -3.35 5.72 -3.43
CA GLN A 145 -2.52 4.78 -2.67
C GLN A 145 -2.47 5.16 -1.19
N TYR A 146 -2.23 6.43 -0.90
CA TYR A 146 -1.99 6.89 0.46
C TYR A 146 -3.20 7.66 0.98
N ARG A 147 -3.78 7.22 2.09
CA ARG A 147 -4.83 7.98 2.79
C ARG A 147 -4.23 9.27 3.34
N CYS A 148 -4.98 10.35 3.27
CA CYS A 148 -4.58 11.58 3.94
C CYS A 148 -4.64 11.40 5.47
N SER A 149 -3.72 12.07 6.16
CA SER A 149 -3.67 12.14 7.63
C SER A 149 -4.28 13.44 8.15
#